data_AF-A0A844D6H9-F1
#
_entry.id   AF-A0A844D6H9-F1
#
_cell.length_a   1.000
_cell.length_b   1.000
_cell.length_c   1.000
_cell.angle_alpha   90.00
_cell.angle_beta   90.00
_cell.angle_gamma   90.00
#
_symmetry.space_group_name_H-M   'P 1'
#
loop_
_entity.id
_entity.type
_entity.pdbx_description
1 polymer ?
#
loop_
_entity_poly.entity_id
_entity_poly.type
_entity_poly.pdbx_seq_one_letter_code
_entity_poly.pdbx_strand_id
1 'polypeptide(L)'
;MTAYTFDLPPYDPFYDQPSPAPELSPANFDLPQPASCADTATTQTITLRMPKDLLNRVDNLARQEDISRSQCMRRITSFVVDAIRSDPETIAEYGAVAEHLYEHAKQLINQEQHVSVSLLQRHLKLDYHMALLLMDELERTGFVTPPDHEGRRTTMLQHLIKLAAADRAAPAGPNQSWLDRKP
;
A
#
# COMPACT_ATOMS: atom_id res chain seq x y z
N MET A 1 29.90 -8.45 -14.59
CA MET A 1 28.96 -7.34 -14.86
C MET A 1 29.31 -6.80 -16.24
N THR A 2 28.42 -6.96 -17.22
CA THR A 2 28.59 -6.39 -18.56
C THR A 2 27.88 -5.04 -18.60
N ALA A 3 28.65 -3.95 -18.69
CA ALA A 3 28.12 -2.62 -18.92
C ALA A 3 27.81 -2.48 -20.42
N TYR A 4 26.62 -1.98 -20.75
CA TYR A 4 26.21 -1.71 -22.12
C TYR A 4 26.07 -0.20 -22.28
N THR A 5 26.88 0.37 -23.16
CA THR A 5 26.85 1.80 -23.50
C THR A 5 26.25 1.92 -24.90
N PHE A 6 25.26 2.79 -25.05
CA PHE A 6 24.65 3.14 -26.33
C PHE A 6 24.73 4.65 -26.51
N ASP A 7 25.13 5.07 -27.71
CA ASP A 7 25.18 6.48 -28.11
C ASP A 7 23.80 6.95 -28.56
N LEU A 8 23.24 7.90 -27.81
CA LEU A 8 22.05 8.64 -28.23
C LEU A 8 22.44 9.59 -29.37
N PRO A 9 21.66 9.65 -30.48
CA PRO A 9 21.86 10.69 -31.48
C PRO A 9 21.61 12.08 -30.86
N PRO A 10 22.22 13.15 -31.42
CA PRO A 10 22.04 14.49 -30.90
C PRO A 10 20.56 14.89 -30.90
N TYR A 11 20.14 15.51 -29.79
CA TYR A 11 18.78 16.01 -29.60
C TYR A 11 18.46 17.04 -30.69
N ASP A 12 17.47 16.75 -31.54
CA ASP A 12 17.00 17.64 -32.58
C ASP A 12 15.74 18.39 -32.09
N PRO A 13 15.81 19.71 -31.81
CA PRO A 13 14.72 20.47 -31.20
C PRO A 13 13.47 20.64 -32.10
N PHE A 14 13.49 20.11 -33.32
CA PHE A 14 12.40 20.22 -34.29
C PHE A 14 11.48 19.00 -34.38
N TYR A 15 11.73 17.93 -33.62
CA TYR A 15 10.89 16.72 -33.62
C TYR A 15 9.50 16.90 -32.99
N ASP A 16 9.22 18.06 -32.39
CA ASP A 16 7.99 18.37 -31.65
C ASP A 16 7.06 19.33 -32.40
N GLN A 17 7.10 19.32 -33.74
CA GLN A 17 6.09 19.98 -34.56
C GLN A 17 4.96 18.97 -34.85
N PRO A 18 3.70 19.23 -34.46
CA PRO A 18 2.59 18.35 -34.79
C PRO A 18 2.41 18.32 -36.32
N SER A 19 2.47 17.12 -36.88
CA SER A 19 2.17 16.88 -38.30
C SER A 19 0.74 17.33 -38.61
N PRO A 20 0.47 18.11 -39.67
CA PRO A 20 -0.90 18.47 -40.01
C PRO A 20 -1.66 17.22 -40.46
N ALA A 21 -2.76 16.92 -39.77
CA ALA A 21 -3.63 15.79 -40.06
C ALA A 21 -4.20 15.88 -41.49
N PRO A 22 -4.30 14.77 -42.24
CA PRO A 22 -4.98 14.77 -43.52
C PRO A 22 -6.49 14.92 -43.31
N GLU A 23 -7.08 16.03 -43.78
CA GLU A 23 -8.52 16.17 -43.90
C GLU A 23 -9.06 15.20 -44.95
N LEU A 24 -9.97 14.30 -44.55
CA LEU A 24 -10.81 13.53 -45.47
C LEU A 24 -12.29 13.74 -45.10
N SER A 25 -13.05 14.18 -46.10
CA SER A 25 -14.47 14.54 -46.09
C SER A 25 -15.42 13.39 -45.71
N PRO A 26 -16.69 13.69 -45.32
CA PRO A 26 -17.59 12.70 -44.73
C PRO A 26 -18.28 11.87 -45.82
N ALA A 27 -17.88 10.61 -45.96
CA ALA A 27 -18.68 9.60 -46.65
C ALA A 27 -19.47 8.81 -45.61
N ASN A 28 -20.80 8.95 -45.67
CA ASN A 28 -21.76 8.19 -44.87
C ASN A 28 -21.45 6.69 -44.87
N PHE A 29 -21.07 6.17 -43.71
CA PHE A 29 -21.09 4.74 -43.43
C PHE A 29 -22.12 4.49 -42.34
N ASP A 30 -23.30 4.05 -42.76
CA ASP A 30 -24.37 3.59 -41.89
C ASP A 30 -23.96 2.23 -41.32
N LEU A 31 -23.52 2.22 -40.06
CA LEU A 31 -23.39 1.00 -39.26
C LEU A 31 -24.54 0.99 -38.25
N PRO A 32 -25.31 -0.11 -38.13
CA PRO A 32 -26.35 -0.18 -37.14
C PRO A 32 -25.73 -0.12 -35.74
N GLN A 33 -26.04 0.94 -34.99
CA GLN A 33 -25.70 1.02 -33.57
C GLN A 33 -26.59 0.03 -32.81
N PRO A 34 -26.05 -0.96 -32.07
CA PRO A 34 -26.83 -1.65 -31.07
C PRO A 34 -27.06 -0.69 -29.90
N ALA A 35 -28.34 -0.48 -29.59
CA ALA A 35 -28.81 0.32 -28.47
C ALA A 35 -28.32 -0.22 -27.11
N SER A 36 -27.96 0.74 -26.25
CA SER A 36 -28.02 0.73 -24.78
C SER A 36 -27.40 -0.43 -23.99
N CYS A 37 -26.44 -0.10 -23.12
CA CYS A 37 -26.65 -0.08 -21.65
C CYS A 37 -25.37 0.47 -20.99
N ALA A 38 -25.54 1.37 -20.03
CA ALA A 38 -24.46 2.01 -19.31
C ALA A 38 -23.67 1.02 -18.46
N ASP A 39 -22.33 1.07 -18.57
CA ASP A 39 -21.40 0.90 -17.47
C ASP A 39 -20.06 1.49 -17.94
N THR A 40 -19.69 2.65 -17.40
CA THR A 40 -18.35 3.21 -17.60
C THR A 40 -17.34 2.32 -16.88
N ALA A 41 -16.94 1.23 -17.54
CA ALA A 41 -15.83 0.40 -17.12
C ALA A 41 -14.52 1.18 -17.35
N THR A 42 -14.21 2.08 -16.42
CA THR A 42 -12.92 2.76 -16.36
C THR A 42 -11.83 1.70 -16.25
N THR A 43 -11.16 1.40 -17.37
CA THR A 43 -10.03 0.48 -17.40
C THR A 43 -8.88 1.14 -16.62
N GLN A 44 -8.73 0.78 -15.35
CA GLN A 44 -7.58 1.22 -14.57
C GLN A 44 -6.40 0.28 -14.86
N THR A 45 -5.34 0.83 -15.44
CA THR A 45 -4.08 0.11 -15.62
C THR A 45 -3.31 0.13 -14.31
N ILE A 46 -3.18 -1.04 -13.66
CA ILE A 46 -2.41 -1.20 -12.42
C ILE A 46 -1.07 -1.85 -12.76
N THR A 47 0.03 -1.19 -12.40
CA THR A 47 1.38 -1.73 -12.59
C THR A 47 1.83 -2.47 -11.34
N LEU A 48 1.95 -3.80 -11.43
CA LEU A 48 2.39 -4.66 -10.33
C LEU A 48 3.84 -5.12 -10.54
N ARG A 49 4.64 -5.08 -9.48
CA ARG A 49 6.02 -5.61 -9.50
C ARG A 49 6.00 -7.08 -9.11
N MET A 50 6.37 -7.96 -10.04
CA MET A 50 6.44 -9.41 -9.80
C MET A 50 7.89 -9.91 -9.74
N PRO A 51 8.19 -10.89 -8.85
CA PRO A 51 9.45 -11.63 -8.85
C PRO A 51 9.75 -12.30 -10.21
N LYS A 52 11.04 -12.37 -10.58
CA LYS A 52 11.47 -12.94 -11.87
C LYS A 52 11.05 -14.40 -12.05
N ASP A 53 11.08 -15.20 -10.98
CA ASP A 53 10.70 -16.62 -11.06
C ASP A 53 9.23 -16.81 -11.43
N LEU A 54 8.34 -15.95 -10.93
CA LEU A 54 6.93 -15.98 -11.29
C LEU A 54 6.72 -15.54 -12.74
N LEU A 55 7.44 -14.51 -13.19
CA LEU A 55 7.38 -14.07 -14.60
C LEU A 55 7.84 -15.18 -15.54
N ASN A 56 8.92 -15.89 -15.21
CA ASN A 56 9.41 -17.03 -15.98
C ASN A 56 8.39 -18.17 -16.04
N ARG A 57 7.67 -18.43 -14.93
CA ARG A 57 6.59 -19.43 -14.90
C ARG A 57 5.43 -19.03 -15.81
N VAL A 58 5.02 -17.77 -15.79
CA VAL A 58 3.98 -17.26 -16.71
C VAL A 58 4.40 -17.42 -18.16
N ASP A 59 5.65 -17.08 -18.50
CA ASP A 59 6.14 -17.25 -19.88
C ASP A 59 6.19 -18.72 -20.31
N ASN A 60 6.54 -19.63 -19.40
CA ASN A 60 6.52 -21.05 -19.68
C ASN A 60 5.09 -21.58 -19.89
N LEU A 61 4.13 -21.15 -19.07
CA LEU A 61 2.72 -21.51 -19.21
C LEU A 61 2.14 -20.96 -20.52
N ALA A 62 2.45 -19.71 -20.87
CA ALA A 62 2.03 -19.10 -22.13
C ALA A 62 2.52 -19.89 -23.35
N ARG A 63 3.78 -20.38 -23.32
CA ARG A 63 4.33 -21.25 -24.37
C ARG A 63 3.68 -22.64 -24.39
N GLN A 64 3.40 -23.22 -23.23
CA GLN A 64 2.77 -24.54 -23.13
C GLN A 64 1.34 -24.54 -23.70
N GLU A 65 0.59 -23.46 -23.46
CA GLU A 65 -0.79 -23.31 -23.94
C GLU A 65 -0.89 -22.66 -25.32
N ASP A 66 0.23 -22.33 -25.96
CA ASP A 66 0.29 -21.61 -27.24
C ASP A 66 -0.55 -20.31 -27.26
N ILE A 67 -0.44 -19.52 -26.19
CA ILE A 67 -1.14 -18.26 -26.03
C ILE A 67 -0.17 -17.11 -25.73
N SER A 68 -0.63 -15.89 -25.99
CA SER A 68 0.13 -14.70 -25.62
C SER A 68 0.26 -14.57 -24.09
N ARG A 69 1.37 -13.97 -23.63
CA ARG A 69 1.61 -13.67 -22.22
C ARG A 69 0.46 -12.86 -21.59
N SER A 70 -0.09 -11.89 -22.32
CA SER A 70 -1.22 -11.06 -21.86
C SER A 70 -2.50 -11.88 -21.68
N GLN A 71 -2.77 -12.83 -22.58
CA GLN A 71 -3.89 -13.74 -22.46
C GLN A 71 -3.71 -14.73 -21.31
N CYS A 72 -2.51 -15.29 -21.15
CA CYS A 72 -2.16 -16.13 -20.00
C CYS A 72 -2.38 -15.36 -18.67
N MET A 73 -1.87 -14.12 -18.59
CA MET A 73 -2.08 -13.26 -17.43
C MET A 73 -3.57 -13.02 -17.15
N ARG A 74 -4.37 -12.71 -18.18
CA ARG A 74 -5.81 -12.50 -18.02
C ARG A 74 -6.52 -13.75 -17.48
N ARG A 75 -6.15 -14.94 -17.95
CA ARG A 75 -6.70 -16.22 -17.45
C ARG A 75 -6.33 -16.46 -15.99
N ILE A 76 -5.07 -16.26 -15.64
CA ILE A 76 -4.58 -16.37 -14.25
C ILE A 76 -5.35 -15.38 -13.36
N THR A 77 -5.47 -14.13 -13.78
CA THR A 77 -6.22 -13.11 -13.03
C THR A 77 -7.67 -13.51 -12.84
N SER A 78 -8.36 -13.96 -13.90
CA SER A 78 -9.74 -14.45 -13.78
C SER A 78 -9.84 -15.57 -12.75
N PHE A 79 -8.97 -16.58 -12.86
CA PHE A 79 -8.97 -17.72 -11.95
C PHE A 79 -8.77 -17.31 -10.49
N VAL A 80 -7.83 -16.40 -10.20
CA VAL A 80 -7.60 -15.89 -8.85
C VAL A 80 -8.81 -15.12 -8.33
N VAL A 81 -9.41 -14.26 -9.14
CA VAL A 81 -10.63 -13.51 -8.76
C VAL A 81 -11.79 -14.46 -8.50
N ASP A 82 -11.95 -15.49 -9.34
CA ASP A 82 -13.01 -16.48 -9.19
C ASP A 82 -12.79 -17.32 -7.93
N ALA A 83 -11.56 -17.73 -7.62
CA ALA A 83 -11.21 -18.43 -6.40
C ALA A 83 -11.50 -17.60 -5.14
N ILE A 84 -11.15 -16.30 -5.16
CA ILE A 84 -11.47 -15.35 -4.08
C ILE A 84 -12.98 -15.22 -3.88
N ARG A 85 -13.77 -15.25 -4.96
CA ARG A 85 -15.23 -15.14 -4.91
C ARG A 85 -15.92 -16.45 -4.49
N SER A 86 -15.39 -17.59 -4.90
CA SER A 86 -16.04 -18.90 -4.69
C SER A 86 -15.82 -19.46 -3.29
N ASP A 87 -14.74 -19.06 -2.62
CA ASP A 87 -14.45 -19.49 -1.25
C ASP A 87 -14.12 -18.29 -0.33
N PRO A 88 -15.15 -17.54 0.06
CA PRO A 88 -14.99 -16.50 1.08
C PRO A 88 -14.69 -17.10 2.47
N GLU A 89 -14.93 -18.39 2.71
CA GLU A 89 -14.69 -19.03 4.02
C GLU A 89 -13.19 -19.14 4.30
N THR A 90 -12.37 -19.47 3.31
CA THR A 90 -10.90 -19.45 3.47
C THR A 90 -10.37 -18.04 3.80
N ILE A 91 -10.97 -17.00 3.22
CA ILE A 91 -10.62 -15.61 3.53
C ILE A 91 -11.12 -15.22 4.93
N ALA A 92 -12.31 -15.68 5.31
CA ALA A 92 -12.88 -15.46 6.63
C ALA A 92 -12.09 -16.19 7.72
N GLU A 93 -11.58 -17.41 7.46
CA GLU A 93 -10.71 -18.16 8.37
C GLU A 93 -9.39 -17.40 8.59
N TYR A 94 -8.76 -16.91 7.52
CA TYR A 94 -7.58 -16.06 7.64
C TYR A 94 -7.88 -14.76 8.39
N GLY A 95 -9.05 -14.16 8.16
CA GLY A 95 -9.54 -13.01 8.90
C GLY A 95 -9.75 -13.30 10.39
N ALA A 96 -10.30 -14.46 10.74
CA ALA A 96 -10.50 -14.88 12.12
C ALA A 96 -9.17 -15.15 12.84
N VAL A 97 -8.20 -15.75 12.14
CA VAL A 97 -6.83 -15.91 12.65
C VAL A 97 -6.17 -14.53 12.87
N ALA A 98 -6.34 -13.60 11.92
CA ALA A 98 -5.83 -12.24 12.06
C ALA A 98 -6.48 -11.49 13.24
N GLU A 99 -7.79 -11.63 13.43
CA GLU A 99 -8.52 -11.03 14.56
C GLU A 99 -8.01 -11.60 15.90
N HIS A 100 -7.81 -12.92 15.98
CA HIS A 100 -7.26 -13.54 17.19
C HIS A 100 -5.84 -13.06 17.49
N LEU A 101 -4.99 -12.92 16.48
CA LEU A 101 -3.65 -12.36 16.63
C LEU A 101 -3.68 -10.88 17.05
N TYR A 102 -4.65 -10.12 16.53
CA TYR A 102 -4.86 -8.73 16.88
C TYR A 102 -5.26 -8.54 18.35
N GLU A 103 -6.21 -9.34 18.84
CA GLU A 103 -6.60 -9.32 20.25
C GLU A 103 -5.47 -9.76 21.19
N HIS A 104 -4.70 -10.79 20.82
CA HIS A 104 -3.50 -11.18 21.54
C HIS A 104 -2.44 -10.06 21.56
N ALA A 105 -2.25 -9.34 20.46
CA ALA A 105 -1.32 -8.23 20.39
C ALA A 105 -1.75 -7.07 21.32
N LYS A 106 -3.03 -6.72 21.36
CA LYS A 106 -3.56 -5.72 22.30
C LYS A 106 -3.30 -6.10 23.75
N GLN A 107 -3.56 -7.36 24.12
CA GLN A 107 -3.29 -7.85 25.48
C GLN A 107 -1.81 -7.74 25.83
N LEU A 108 -0.93 -8.14 24.92
CA LEU A 108 0.51 -8.05 25.09
C LEU A 108 0.97 -6.59 25.25
N ILE A 109 0.48 -5.69 24.42
CA ILE A 109 0.84 -4.26 24.47
C ILE A 109 0.32 -3.61 25.75
N ASN A 110 -0.84 -4.02 26.25
CA ASN A 110 -1.36 -3.57 27.55
C ASN A 110 -0.47 -4.04 28.72
N GLN A 111 0.22 -5.17 28.59
CA GLN A 111 1.15 -5.66 29.61
C GLN A 111 2.51 -4.96 29.54
N GLU A 112 3.07 -4.86 28.33
CA GLU A 112 4.43 -4.35 28.09
C GLU A 112 4.50 -2.81 28.03
N GLN A 113 3.38 -2.13 27.77
CA GLN A 113 3.25 -0.66 27.66
C GLN A 113 4.11 -0.01 26.55
N HIS A 114 4.79 -0.82 25.75
CA HIS A 114 5.56 -0.44 24.57
C HIS A 114 5.36 -1.49 23.48
N VAL A 115 5.58 -1.10 22.23
CA VAL A 115 5.33 -1.98 21.09
C VAL A 115 6.44 -1.84 20.04
N SER A 116 6.88 -2.98 19.52
CA SER A 116 7.83 -3.04 18.40
C SER A 116 7.59 -4.29 17.57
N VAL A 117 8.00 -4.26 16.31
CA VAL A 117 7.89 -5.41 15.41
C VAL A 117 8.61 -6.63 15.99
N SER A 118 9.81 -6.45 16.56
CA SER A 118 10.58 -7.54 17.19
C SER A 118 9.93 -8.11 18.44
N LEU A 119 9.20 -7.30 19.22
CA LEU A 119 8.40 -7.75 20.36
C LEU A 119 7.25 -8.64 19.88
N LEU A 120 6.51 -8.21 18.85
CA LEU A 120 5.42 -9.01 18.28
C LEU A 120 5.95 -10.35 17.71
N GLN A 121 7.08 -10.33 16.99
CA GLN A 121 7.68 -11.54 16.42
C GLN A 121 8.00 -12.60 17.49
N ARG A 122 8.62 -12.20 18.61
CA ARG A 122 9.06 -13.13 19.64
C ARG A 122 7.90 -13.68 20.47
N HIS A 123 6.97 -12.81 20.85
CA HIS A 123 5.87 -13.20 21.73
C HIS A 123 4.75 -13.93 20.99
N LEU A 124 4.45 -13.54 19.74
CA LEU A 124 3.40 -14.16 18.93
C LEU A 124 3.94 -15.22 17.95
N LYS A 125 5.26 -15.44 17.93
CA LYS A 125 5.96 -16.37 17.01
C LYS A 125 5.61 -16.10 15.54
N LEU A 126 5.52 -14.83 15.18
CA LEU A 126 5.17 -14.38 13.83
C LEU A 126 6.42 -14.08 12.99
N ASP A 127 6.27 -14.26 11.68
CA ASP A 127 7.25 -13.77 10.70
C ASP A 127 7.31 -12.24 10.69
N TYR A 128 8.43 -11.70 10.20
CA TYR A 128 8.65 -10.25 10.12
C TYR A 128 7.55 -9.52 9.36
N HIS A 129 7.13 -10.04 8.20
CA HIS A 129 6.09 -9.42 7.39
C HIS A 129 4.74 -9.44 8.10
N MET A 130 4.38 -10.54 8.76
CA MET A 130 3.12 -10.63 9.52
C MET A 130 3.11 -9.68 10.71
N ALA A 131 4.23 -9.58 11.43
CA ALA A 131 4.38 -8.61 12.51
C ALA A 131 4.29 -7.16 12.01
N LEU A 132 4.77 -6.88 10.79
CA LEU A 132 4.63 -5.55 10.17
C LEU A 132 3.18 -5.24 9.82
N LEU A 133 2.46 -6.17 9.17
CA LEU A 133 1.04 -5.99 8.85
C LEU A 133 0.19 -5.81 10.11
N LEU A 134 0.46 -6.61 11.15
CA LEU A 134 -0.23 -6.49 12.43
C LEU A 134 0.06 -5.13 13.10
N MET A 135 1.27 -4.63 12.93
CA MET A 135 1.67 -3.32 13.43
C MET A 135 0.95 -2.19 12.70
N ASP A 136 0.88 -2.27 11.37
CA ASP A 136 0.18 -1.29 10.52
C ASP A 136 -1.32 -1.27 10.88
N GLU A 137 -1.91 -2.42 11.19
CA GLU A 137 -3.31 -2.53 11.62
C GLU A 137 -3.53 -1.90 13.01
N LEU A 138 -2.62 -2.10 13.96
CA LEU A 138 -2.65 -1.46 15.27
C LEU A 138 -2.48 0.08 15.19
N GLU A 139 -1.72 0.57 14.21
CA GLU A 139 -1.58 1.99 13.92
C GLU A 139 -2.85 2.55 13.24
N ARG A 140 -3.40 1.82 12.26
CA ARG A 140 -4.63 2.18 11.53
C ARG A 140 -5.84 2.30 12.46
N THR A 141 -5.91 1.43 13.46
CA THR A 141 -6.97 1.45 14.50
C THR A 141 -6.73 2.50 15.58
N GLY A 142 -5.58 3.18 15.58
CA GLY A 142 -5.23 4.23 16.55
C GLY A 142 -4.84 3.71 17.93
N PHE A 143 -4.58 2.41 18.07
CA PHE A 143 -4.11 1.83 19.33
C PHE A 143 -2.63 2.18 19.59
N VAL A 144 -1.84 2.25 18.52
CA VAL A 144 -0.42 2.58 18.55
C VAL A 144 -0.18 3.94 17.87
N THR A 145 0.73 4.74 18.43
CA THR A 145 1.11 6.02 17.82
C THR A 145 2.10 5.82 16.66
N PRO A 146 2.20 6.80 15.74
CA PRO A 146 3.27 6.83 14.76
C PRO A 146 4.65 6.71 15.42
N PRO A 147 5.66 6.21 14.69
CA PRO A 147 7.03 6.17 15.19
C PRO A 147 7.54 7.58 15.51
N ASP A 148 8.18 7.70 16.66
CA ASP A 148 8.86 8.92 17.08
C ASP A 148 10.15 9.14 16.26
N HIS A 149 10.81 10.29 16.45
CA HIS A 149 12.09 10.62 15.83
C HIS A 149 13.21 9.58 16.09
N GLU A 150 13.12 8.82 17.18
CA GLU A 150 14.01 7.68 17.50
C GLU A 150 13.54 6.33 16.96
N GLY A 151 12.44 6.28 16.18
CA GLY A 151 11.81 5.06 15.68
C GLY A 151 11.05 4.25 16.74
N ARG A 152 10.91 4.80 17.95
CA ARG A 152 10.17 4.18 19.06
C ARG A 152 8.67 4.43 18.89
N ARG A 153 7.86 3.42 19.20
CA ARG A 153 6.40 3.52 19.16
C ARG A 153 5.84 3.29 20.55
N THR A 154 4.89 4.13 20.93
CA THR A 154 4.21 4.04 22.23
C THR A 154 2.73 3.80 21.99
N THR A 155 2.04 3.19 22.95
CA THR A 155 0.58 3.06 22.90
C THR A 155 -0.07 4.45 22.99
N MET A 156 -1.18 4.68 22.27
CA MET A 156 -1.93 5.94 22.33
C MET A 156 -2.29 6.31 23.77
N LEU A 157 -2.70 5.33 24.59
CA LEU A 157 -2.95 5.50 26.02
C LEU A 157 -1.76 6.12 26.76
N GLN A 158 -0.56 5.60 26.52
CA GLN A 158 0.66 6.09 27.18
C GLN A 158 1.05 7.47 26.68
N HIS A 159 0.81 7.78 25.40
CA HIS A 159 1.00 9.11 24.85
C HIS A 159 0.07 10.12 25.53
N LEU A 160 -1.21 9.80 25.71
CA LEU A 160 -2.18 10.64 26.41
C LEU A 160 -1.81 10.85 27.88
N ILE A 161 -1.35 9.81 28.59
CA ILE A 161 -0.87 9.94 29.98
C ILE A 161 0.33 10.88 30.05
N LYS A 162 1.30 10.75 29.13
CA LYS A 162 2.48 11.65 29.07
C LYS A 162 2.06 13.10 28.83
N LEU A 163 1.12 13.34 27.91
CA LEU A 163 0.59 14.68 27.64
C LEU A 163 -0.12 15.26 28.87
N ALA A 164 -0.95 14.47 29.54
CA ALA A 164 -1.65 14.89 30.76
C ALA A 164 -0.70 15.15 31.94
N ALA A 165 0.40 14.39 32.05
CA ALA A 165 1.42 14.63 33.05
C ALA A 165 2.24 15.90 32.74
N ALA A 166 2.52 16.17 31.46
CA ALA A 166 3.24 17.37 31.03
C ALA A 166 2.45 18.65 31.34
N ASP A 167 1.13 18.64 31.14
CA ASP A 167 0.25 19.78 31.46
C ASP A 167 0.24 20.09 32.98
N ARG A 168 0.26 19.06 33.83
CA ARG A 168 0.38 19.23 35.30
C ARG A 168 1.77 19.69 35.76
N ALA A 169 2.80 19.41 34.98
CA ALA A 169 4.19 19.74 35.31
C ALA A 169 4.61 21.14 34.82
N ALA A 170 3.77 21.82 34.03
CA ALA A 170 4.01 23.21 33.66
C ALA A 170 4.02 24.08 34.93
N PRO A 171 5.11 24.83 35.21
CA PRO A 171 5.18 25.66 36.40
C PRO A 171 4.08 26.72 36.34
N ALA A 172 3.31 26.83 37.43
CA ALA A 172 2.29 27.84 37.58
C ALA A 172 2.86 29.25 37.35
N GLY A 173 2.44 29.87 36.25
CA GLY A 173 2.55 31.30 35.99
C GLY A 173 3.90 31.77 35.44
N PRO A 174 3.91 32.75 34.51
CA PRO A 174 5.14 33.42 34.10
C PRO A 174 5.76 34.08 35.34
N ASN A 175 7.01 33.73 35.62
CA ASN A 175 7.83 34.32 36.67
C ASN A 175 7.76 35.85 36.51
N GLN A 176 7.12 36.59 37.43
CA GLN A 176 6.94 38.04 37.35
C GLN A 176 8.23 38.83 37.65
N SER A 177 9.40 38.29 37.29
CA SER A 177 10.71 38.91 37.55
C SER A 177 11.01 40.12 36.66
N TRP A 178 10.08 40.52 35.80
CA TRP A 178 10.17 41.69 34.92
C TRP A 178 9.73 42.99 35.61
N LEU A 179 9.02 42.92 36.74
CA LEU A 179 8.47 44.08 37.46
C LEU A 179 9.50 44.83 38.32
N ASP A 180 10.71 44.30 38.50
CA ASP A 180 11.73 44.90 39.38
C ASP A 180 12.83 45.71 38.66
N ARG A 181 12.72 45.95 37.35
CA ARG A 181 13.58 46.95 36.69
C ARG A 181 13.00 48.34 36.90
N LYS A 182 13.33 48.94 38.06
CA LYS A 182 13.13 50.38 38.30
C LYS A 182 13.80 51.22 37.20
N PRO A 183 13.18 52.35 36.81
CA PRO A 183 13.64 53.21 35.72
C PRO A 183 14.97 53.91 36.00
#